data_AF-A0A6L6QDQ3-F1
#
_entry.id   AF-A0A6L6QDQ3-F1
#
_cell.length_a   1.000
_cell.length_b   1.000
_cell.length_c   1.000
_cell.angle_alpha   90.00
_cell.angle_beta   90.00
_cell.angle_gamma   90.00
#
_symmetry.space_group_name_H-M   'P 1'
#
loop_
_entity.id
_entity.type
_entity.pdbx_description
1 polymer ?
#
loop_
_entity_poly.entity_id
_entity_poly.type
_entity_poly.pdbx_seq_one_letter_code
_entity_poly.pdbx_strand_id
1 'polypeptide(L)'
;MKNPLIALVAAALLPSAPAHALSQGINKWETPNGKLVLVLGTYEDQIKYHRNFTFYFQNGESDDWHQVPIMEKKGIPSIGWDSASHDEITLADGTVVQRADGVYFVTASKRAGKGSYFDPGDVTVTWYQLLDAGDNDHDGAAQQFSPTSTRIIRAVPNGVDDIIAKESKLPLVQKQSAEILGFKKITPLGKVISVTRVVEKTDEKILVLTEKPTKSANGRIERIDLNATYYGKAGQQWKSDWAINDFVNCPGLDSKASFFPDATTITDIDADGKPEITIAYQLFCGGGVEPSTVKVILRQGDTKYAIRGETMIRLPGQAAIGGNRTPDPGLLQPANVAFLKHLESVWNGVYVEKR
;
A
#
# COMPACT_ATOMS: atom_id res chain seq x y z
N MET A 1 -43.35 36.49 1.07
CA MET A 1 -41.92 36.13 1.15
C MET A 1 -41.77 34.73 0.61
N LYS A 2 -41.08 34.58 -0.54
CA LYS A 2 -40.89 33.29 -1.23
C LYS A 2 -39.69 32.58 -0.61
N ASN A 3 -39.89 31.39 -0.03
CA ASN A 3 -38.79 30.50 0.35
C ASN A 3 -38.18 29.88 -0.92
N PRO A 4 -36.84 29.87 -1.10
CA PRO A 4 -36.23 29.14 -2.19
C PRO A 4 -36.14 27.65 -1.80
N LEU A 5 -36.60 26.77 -2.69
CA LEU A 5 -36.29 25.35 -2.64
C LEU A 5 -34.76 25.20 -2.84
N ILE A 6 -34.08 24.65 -1.85
CA ILE A 6 -32.71 24.15 -2.02
C ILE A 6 -32.81 22.85 -2.81
N ALA A 7 -32.37 22.89 -4.07
CA ALA A 7 -32.18 21.69 -4.88
C ALA A 7 -31.04 20.87 -4.28
N LEU A 8 -31.36 19.72 -3.72
CA LEU A 8 -30.37 18.72 -3.31
C LEU A 8 -29.74 18.15 -4.59
N VAL A 9 -28.53 18.59 -4.92
CA VAL A 9 -27.72 17.92 -5.94
C VAL A 9 -27.32 16.57 -5.36
N ALA A 10 -28.01 15.51 -5.78
CA ALA A 10 -27.58 14.15 -5.52
C ALA A 10 -26.26 13.94 -6.24
N ALA A 11 -25.15 13.92 -5.50
CA ALA A 11 -23.90 13.40 -5.99
C ALA A 11 -24.14 11.93 -6.36
N ALA A 12 -24.24 11.65 -7.66
CA ALA A 12 -24.30 10.29 -8.15
C ALA A 12 -23.00 9.59 -7.72
N LEU A 13 -23.11 8.71 -6.72
CA LEU A 13 -22.07 7.73 -6.43
C LEU A 13 -21.94 6.89 -7.70
N LEU A 14 -20.84 7.10 -8.43
CA LEU A 14 -20.46 6.21 -9.52
C LEU A 14 -20.37 4.79 -8.92
N PRO A 15 -21.13 3.81 -9.44
CA PRO A 15 -21.02 2.45 -8.95
C PRO A 15 -19.58 1.99 -9.11
N SER A 16 -19.01 1.40 -8.05
CA SER A 16 -17.74 0.70 -8.12
C SER A 16 -17.89 -0.47 -9.09
N ALA A 17 -17.47 -0.25 -10.33
CA ALA A 17 -17.46 -1.30 -11.33
C ALA A 17 -16.62 -2.47 -10.81
N PRO A 18 -17.09 -3.73 -10.93
CA PRO A 18 -16.23 -4.87 -10.68
C PRO A 18 -14.97 -4.75 -11.55
N ALA A 19 -13.84 -5.28 -11.07
CA ALA A 19 -12.64 -5.42 -11.90
C ALA A 19 -13.04 -6.19 -13.17
N HIS A 20 -13.24 -5.49 -14.28
CA HIS A 20 -13.59 -6.11 -15.54
C HIS A 20 -12.36 -6.90 -15.97
N ALA A 21 -12.50 -8.22 -16.09
CA ALA A 21 -11.54 -8.99 -16.87
C ALA A 21 -11.48 -8.33 -18.25
N LEU A 22 -10.30 -7.87 -18.66
CA LEU A 22 -10.15 -7.10 -19.89
C LEU A 22 -10.62 -7.93 -21.07
N SER A 23 -11.62 -7.44 -21.81
CA SER A 23 -12.07 -8.09 -23.02
C SER A 23 -11.17 -7.71 -24.19
N GLN A 24 -11.01 -8.60 -25.16
CA GLN A 24 -10.40 -8.23 -26.44
C GLN A 24 -11.15 -7.05 -27.07
N GLY A 25 -10.43 -6.15 -27.75
CA GLY A 25 -11.01 -4.96 -28.36
C GLY A 25 -11.04 -3.78 -27.40
N ILE A 26 -12.16 -3.04 -27.38
CA ILE A 26 -12.24 -1.74 -26.70
C ILE A 26 -12.72 -1.92 -25.26
N ASN A 27 -11.94 -1.41 -24.31
CA ASN A 27 -12.32 -1.27 -22.90
C ASN A 27 -12.30 0.22 -22.52
N LYS A 28 -13.20 0.65 -21.64
CA LYS A 28 -13.35 2.07 -21.27
C LYS A 28 -13.48 2.26 -19.77
N TRP A 29 -12.89 3.32 -19.24
CA TRP A 29 -13.02 3.76 -17.84
C TRP A 29 -13.30 5.25 -17.78
N GLU A 30 -14.34 5.63 -17.04
CA GLU A 30 -14.68 7.03 -16.79
C GLU A 30 -13.65 7.67 -15.84
N THR A 31 -13.23 8.90 -16.11
CA THR A 31 -12.36 9.69 -15.24
C THR A 31 -13.00 11.07 -15.01
N PRO A 32 -12.54 11.87 -14.02
CA PRO A 32 -13.08 13.21 -13.83
C PRO A 32 -12.98 14.13 -15.04
N ASN A 33 -11.96 13.91 -15.89
CA ASN A 33 -11.61 14.79 -17.01
C ASN A 33 -11.92 14.17 -18.39
N GLY A 34 -12.53 12.99 -18.45
CA GLY A 34 -12.80 12.29 -19.71
C GLY A 34 -12.91 10.78 -19.56
N LYS A 35 -12.44 10.04 -20.56
CA LYS A 35 -12.48 8.58 -20.59
C LYS A 35 -11.14 8.01 -21.01
N LEU A 36 -10.62 7.07 -20.23
CA LEU A 36 -9.54 6.21 -20.68
C LEU A 36 -10.12 5.12 -21.58
N VAL A 37 -9.50 4.92 -22.73
CA VAL A 37 -9.82 3.87 -23.69
C VAL A 37 -8.61 2.96 -23.86
N LEU A 38 -8.78 1.66 -23.66
CA LEU A 38 -7.79 0.64 -24.02
C LEU A 38 -8.27 -0.08 -25.27
N VAL A 39 -7.42 -0.12 -26.30
CA VAL A 39 -7.53 -1.07 -27.39
C VAL A 39 -6.61 -2.24 -27.07
N LEU A 40 -7.22 -3.38 -26.72
CA LEU A 40 -6.53 -4.62 -26.41
C LEU A 40 -6.52 -5.52 -27.65
N GLY A 41 -5.40 -5.54 -28.36
CA GLY A 41 -5.15 -6.47 -29.44
C GLY A 41 -4.65 -7.81 -28.91
N THR A 42 -5.04 -8.90 -29.54
CA THR A 42 -4.51 -10.25 -29.26
C THR A 42 -3.97 -10.84 -30.56
N TYR A 43 -2.83 -11.52 -30.45
CA TYR A 43 -2.26 -12.36 -31.47
C TYR A 43 -2.01 -13.73 -30.86
N GLU A 44 -2.56 -14.76 -31.48
CA GLU A 44 -2.41 -16.13 -31.02
C GLU A 44 -1.99 -17.02 -32.19
N ASP A 45 -0.95 -17.82 -31.96
CA ASP A 45 -0.54 -18.92 -32.82
C ASP A 45 -0.46 -20.22 -31.99
N GLN A 46 -0.01 -21.32 -32.58
CA GLN A 46 0.02 -22.63 -31.90
C GLN A 46 0.92 -22.70 -30.66
N ILE A 47 1.84 -21.75 -30.47
CA ILE A 47 2.87 -21.78 -29.42
C ILE A 47 2.99 -20.45 -28.65
N LYS A 48 2.28 -19.41 -29.09
CA LYS A 48 2.39 -18.06 -28.56
C LYS A 48 1.04 -17.39 -28.47
N TYR A 49 0.81 -16.80 -27.31
CA TYR A 49 -0.27 -15.87 -27.04
C TYR A 49 0.31 -14.51 -26.66
N HIS A 50 0.03 -13.48 -27.44
CA HIS A 50 0.50 -12.12 -27.22
C HIS A 50 -0.68 -11.16 -27.17
N ARG A 51 -0.61 -10.19 -26.26
CA ARG A 51 -1.53 -9.07 -26.17
C ARG A 51 -0.77 -7.78 -26.32
N ASN A 52 -1.36 -6.85 -27.07
CA ASN A 52 -0.87 -5.49 -27.18
C ASN A 52 -1.88 -4.54 -26.53
N PHE A 53 -1.39 -3.75 -25.59
CA PHE A 53 -2.15 -2.76 -24.86
C PHE A 53 -1.83 -1.38 -25.42
N THR A 54 -2.77 -0.77 -26.14
CA THR A 54 -2.63 0.61 -26.61
C THR A 54 -3.69 1.49 -25.96
N PHE A 55 -3.26 2.57 -25.33
CA PHE A 55 -4.12 3.46 -24.55
C PHE A 55 -4.40 4.76 -25.29
N TYR A 56 -5.63 5.23 -25.15
CA TYR A 56 -6.10 6.51 -25.65
C TYR A 56 -6.92 7.22 -24.58
N PHE A 57 -6.99 8.54 -24.65
CA PHE A 57 -7.82 9.37 -23.80
C PHE A 57 -8.77 10.19 -24.65
N GLN A 58 -10.05 10.14 -24.30
CA GLN A 58 -11.10 10.96 -24.87
C GLN A 58 -11.46 12.04 -23.86
N ASN A 59 -11.18 13.31 -24.18
CA ASN A 59 -11.56 14.44 -23.32
C ASN A 59 -13.10 14.58 -23.27
N GLY A 60 -13.66 15.06 -22.16
CA GLY A 60 -15.11 15.26 -22.03
C GLY A 60 -15.71 16.28 -23.01
N GLU A 61 -14.88 17.13 -23.62
CA GLU A 61 -15.28 18.19 -24.54
C GLU A 61 -15.09 17.86 -26.03
N SER A 62 -14.43 16.73 -26.36
CA SER A 62 -14.13 16.32 -27.74
C SER A 62 -14.32 14.81 -27.95
N ASP A 63 -14.65 14.40 -29.17
CA ASP A 63 -14.65 12.99 -29.58
C ASP A 63 -13.28 12.47 -30.02
N ASP A 64 -12.26 13.34 -30.04
CA ASP A 64 -10.90 12.98 -30.42
C ASP A 64 -10.25 12.05 -29.39
N TRP A 65 -9.46 11.09 -29.89
CA TRP A 65 -8.69 10.16 -29.08
C TRP A 65 -7.21 10.51 -29.12
N HIS A 66 -6.67 10.91 -27.98
CA HIS A 66 -5.24 11.19 -27.84
C HIS A 66 -4.53 9.97 -27.30
N GLN A 67 -3.43 9.56 -27.92
CA GLN A 67 -2.66 8.41 -27.44
C GLN A 67 -2.06 8.71 -26.07
N VAL A 68 -2.19 7.77 -25.14
CA VAL A 68 -1.66 7.86 -23.77
C VAL A 68 -0.39 7.01 -23.69
N PRO A 69 0.80 7.63 -23.69
CA PRO A 69 2.05 6.89 -23.55
C PRO A 69 2.21 6.30 -22.14
N ILE A 70 3.00 5.23 -22.07
CA ILE A 70 3.46 4.60 -20.84
C ILE A 70 4.91 5.02 -20.62
N MET A 71 5.16 5.78 -19.56
CA MET A 71 6.48 6.31 -19.23
C MET A 71 7.37 5.24 -18.63
N GLU A 72 8.45 4.90 -19.31
CA GLU A 72 9.46 4.00 -18.76
C GLU A 72 10.49 4.76 -17.91
N LYS A 73 11.20 4.05 -17.02
CA LYS A 73 12.29 4.61 -16.19
C LYS A 73 13.40 5.30 -16.99
N LYS A 74 13.57 4.98 -18.27
CA LYS A 74 14.58 5.57 -19.15
C LYS A 74 14.13 6.91 -19.76
N GLY A 75 12.91 7.38 -19.45
CA GLY A 75 12.34 8.63 -19.94
C GLY A 75 11.80 8.58 -21.37
N ILE A 76 11.96 7.46 -22.07
CA ILE A 76 11.37 7.25 -23.40
C ILE A 76 9.95 6.69 -23.19
N PRO A 77 8.90 7.39 -23.64
CA PRO A 77 7.54 6.88 -23.60
C PRO A 77 7.37 5.69 -24.55
N SER A 78 6.68 4.65 -24.10
CA SER A 78 6.16 3.60 -24.98
C SER A 78 4.73 3.91 -25.39
N ILE A 79 4.42 3.74 -26.66
CA ILE A 79 3.08 3.98 -27.24
C ILE A 79 2.11 2.80 -27.03
N GLY A 80 2.64 1.66 -26.59
CA GLY A 80 1.89 0.48 -26.23
C GLY A 80 2.70 -0.44 -25.32
N TRP A 81 2.09 -1.51 -24.84
CA TRP A 81 2.77 -2.49 -23.99
C TRP A 81 2.41 -3.91 -24.42
N ASP A 82 3.42 -4.76 -24.53
CA ASP A 82 3.24 -6.13 -25.03
C ASP A 82 3.32 -7.14 -23.90
N SER A 83 2.34 -8.04 -23.87
CA SER A 83 2.42 -9.25 -23.06
C SER A 83 3.40 -10.24 -23.67
N ALA A 84 3.91 -11.13 -22.84
CA ALA A 84 4.78 -12.22 -23.27
C ALA A 84 4.26 -13.53 -22.72
N SER A 85 4.25 -14.56 -23.55
CA SER A 85 4.01 -15.93 -23.14
C SER A 85 5.07 -16.85 -23.75
N HIS A 86 5.19 -18.03 -23.17
CA HIS A 86 5.93 -19.12 -23.74
C HIS A 86 5.21 -20.41 -23.39
N ASP A 87 4.73 -21.14 -24.41
CA ASP A 87 3.88 -22.32 -24.22
C ASP A 87 2.62 -21.94 -23.41
N GLU A 88 2.24 -22.72 -22.40
CA GLU A 88 1.10 -22.42 -21.53
C GLU A 88 1.40 -21.36 -20.45
N ILE A 89 2.60 -20.79 -20.40
CA ILE A 89 3.01 -19.86 -19.33
C ILE A 89 2.97 -18.42 -19.80
N THR A 90 2.17 -17.60 -19.11
CA THR A 90 2.21 -16.14 -19.24
C THR A 90 3.44 -15.59 -18.50
N LEU A 91 4.39 -15.02 -19.23
CA LEU A 91 5.63 -14.46 -18.70
C LEU A 91 5.53 -12.97 -18.40
N ALA A 92 4.74 -12.24 -19.15
CA ALA A 92 4.44 -10.85 -18.87
C ALA A 92 3.00 -10.56 -19.23
N ASP A 93 2.31 -9.84 -18.35
CA ASP A 93 0.94 -9.43 -18.60
C ASP A 93 0.58 -8.13 -17.88
N GLY A 94 -0.58 -7.57 -18.25
CA GLY A 94 -1.06 -6.30 -17.72
C GLY A 94 -2.56 -6.27 -17.46
N THR A 95 -2.98 -5.40 -16.53
CA THR A 95 -4.39 -5.12 -16.26
C THR A 95 -4.59 -3.63 -15.96
N VAL A 96 -5.81 -3.15 -16.21
CA VAL A 96 -6.22 -1.80 -15.79
C VAL A 96 -7.05 -1.90 -14.52
N VAL A 97 -6.76 -1.02 -13.57
CA VAL A 97 -7.39 -0.99 -12.26
C VAL A 97 -7.93 0.42 -12.00
N GLN A 98 -9.25 0.56 -11.90
CA GLN A 98 -9.87 1.81 -11.48
C GLN A 98 -10.05 1.84 -9.96
N ARG A 99 -9.69 2.97 -9.36
CA ARG A 99 -9.74 3.24 -7.92
C ARG A 99 -10.29 4.63 -7.65
N ALA A 100 -10.61 4.93 -6.38
CA ALA A 100 -11.18 6.22 -5.98
C ALA A 100 -10.30 7.43 -6.36
N ASP A 101 -8.98 7.22 -6.49
CA ASP A 101 -7.99 8.27 -6.70
C ASP A 101 -7.36 8.26 -8.10
N GLY A 102 -7.83 7.40 -9.00
CA GLY A 102 -7.36 7.38 -10.38
C GLY A 102 -7.52 6.04 -11.08
N VAL A 103 -6.99 5.99 -12.30
CA VAL A 103 -6.89 4.79 -13.11
C VAL A 103 -5.44 4.36 -13.20
N TYR A 104 -5.18 3.07 -13.05
CA TYR A 104 -3.85 2.51 -13.00
C TYR A 104 -3.69 1.42 -14.05
N PHE A 105 -2.54 1.40 -14.70
CA PHE A 105 -2.08 0.26 -15.47
C PHE A 105 -1.08 -0.52 -14.62
N VAL A 106 -1.33 -1.81 -14.42
CA VAL A 106 -0.49 -2.68 -13.59
C VAL A 106 0.09 -3.76 -14.47
N THR A 107 1.41 -3.89 -14.44
CA THR A 107 2.16 -4.88 -15.23
C THR A 107 2.90 -5.83 -14.31
N ALA A 108 3.04 -7.08 -14.73
CA ALA A 108 3.89 -8.07 -14.11
C ALA A 108 4.76 -8.71 -15.19
N SER A 109 6.06 -8.82 -14.95
CA SER A 109 7.00 -9.44 -15.90
C SER A 109 7.98 -10.36 -15.17
N LYS A 110 7.88 -11.66 -15.47
CA LYS A 110 8.78 -12.71 -14.99
C LYS A 110 10.07 -12.69 -15.81
N ARG A 111 11.21 -12.65 -15.13
CA ARG A 111 12.50 -12.98 -15.76
C ARG A 111 12.74 -14.48 -15.66
N ALA A 112 13.29 -15.08 -16.72
CA ALA A 112 13.67 -16.49 -16.72
C ALA A 112 14.59 -16.81 -15.52
N GLY A 113 14.38 -17.98 -14.91
CA GLY A 113 15.19 -18.47 -13.82
C GLY A 113 16.56 -18.98 -14.29
N LYS A 114 17.21 -19.84 -13.49
CA LYS A 114 18.55 -20.41 -13.77
C LYS A 114 18.54 -21.46 -14.92
N GLY A 115 17.91 -21.17 -16.05
CA GLY A 115 17.98 -22.00 -17.25
C GLY A 115 16.68 -22.09 -18.05
N SER A 116 15.53 -21.83 -17.44
CA SER A 116 14.23 -21.98 -18.10
C SER A 116 13.16 -21.00 -17.63
N TYR A 117 12.12 -20.81 -18.46
CA TYR A 117 10.89 -20.09 -18.13
C TYR A 117 10.01 -20.84 -17.11
N PHE A 118 10.19 -22.17 -17.03
CA PHE A 118 9.52 -23.06 -16.07
C PHE A 118 10.14 -23.01 -14.67
N ASP A 119 11.37 -22.49 -14.54
CA ASP A 119 12.01 -22.36 -13.24
C ASP A 119 11.39 -21.24 -12.41
N PRO A 120 11.46 -21.34 -11.06
CA PRO A 120 11.16 -20.21 -10.20
C PRO A 120 11.99 -18.98 -10.57
N GLY A 121 11.30 -17.88 -10.88
CA GLY A 121 11.91 -16.65 -11.39
C GLY A 121 11.44 -15.42 -10.63
N ASP A 122 12.21 -14.34 -10.71
CA ASP A 122 11.82 -13.06 -10.13
C ASP A 122 10.79 -12.37 -11.03
N VAL A 123 9.67 -11.92 -10.45
CA VAL A 123 8.64 -11.14 -11.14
C VAL A 123 8.75 -9.69 -10.73
N THR A 124 8.90 -8.81 -11.72
CA THR A 124 8.83 -7.36 -11.52
C THR A 124 7.39 -6.93 -11.71
N VAL A 125 6.79 -6.32 -10.70
CA VAL A 125 5.47 -5.69 -10.78
C VAL A 125 5.64 -4.18 -10.81
N THR A 126 5.02 -3.51 -11.78
CA THR A 126 5.02 -2.04 -11.87
C THR A 126 3.60 -1.52 -11.96
N TRP A 127 3.28 -0.57 -11.09
CA TRP A 127 2.05 0.21 -11.14
C TRP A 127 2.34 1.54 -11.81
N TYR A 128 1.53 1.88 -12.81
CA TYR A 128 1.54 3.17 -13.48
C TYR A 128 0.22 3.88 -13.17
N GLN A 129 0.28 5.15 -12.79
CA GLN A 129 -0.91 5.97 -12.60
C GLN A 129 -1.14 6.81 -13.86
N LEU A 130 -2.39 6.87 -14.31
CA LEU A 130 -2.82 7.83 -15.32
C LEU A 130 -2.78 9.23 -14.70
N LEU A 131 -1.94 10.09 -15.24
CA LEU A 131 -1.81 11.48 -14.82
C LEU A 131 -2.16 12.39 -15.99
N ASP A 132 -2.79 13.52 -15.68
CA ASP A 132 -2.79 14.66 -16.57
C ASP A 132 -1.39 15.30 -16.51
N ALA A 133 -0.81 15.65 -17.66
CA ALA A 133 0.36 16.50 -17.68
C ALA A 133 -0.03 17.86 -17.09
N GLY A 134 0.37 18.09 -15.85
CA GLY A 134 0.24 19.40 -15.22
C GLY A 134 1.09 20.45 -15.96
N ASP A 135 0.86 21.72 -15.63
CA ASP A 135 1.48 22.91 -16.23
C ASP A 135 3.03 22.95 -16.29
N ASN A 136 3.73 21.92 -15.80
CA ASN A 136 5.19 21.85 -15.76
C ASN A 136 5.82 21.08 -16.94
N ASP A 137 5.03 20.48 -17.83
CA ASP A 137 5.53 19.77 -19.02
C ASP A 137 4.75 20.24 -20.27
N HIS A 138 5.00 21.48 -20.68
CA HIS A 138 4.35 22.10 -21.83
C HIS A 138 4.59 21.35 -23.16
N ASP A 139 5.60 20.49 -23.22
CA ASP A 139 5.98 19.71 -24.40
C ASP A 139 5.59 18.21 -24.29
N GLY A 140 4.97 17.82 -23.17
CA GLY A 140 4.58 16.43 -22.85
C GLY A 140 3.21 16.02 -23.38
N ALA A 141 2.91 14.72 -23.29
CA ALA A 141 1.58 14.20 -23.63
C ALA A 141 0.54 14.66 -22.60
N ALA A 142 -0.62 15.12 -23.06
CA ALA A 142 -1.69 15.65 -22.20
C ALA A 142 -2.12 14.66 -21.09
N GLN A 143 -2.12 13.36 -21.41
CA GLN A 143 -2.27 12.28 -20.44
C GLN A 143 -1.14 11.28 -20.61
N GLN A 144 -0.64 10.73 -19.51
CA GLN A 144 0.39 9.69 -19.54
C GLN A 144 0.29 8.73 -18.36
N PHE A 145 0.75 7.51 -18.56
CA PHE A 145 0.95 6.54 -17.48
C PHE A 145 2.35 6.69 -16.89
N SER A 146 2.44 7.18 -15.66
CA SER A 146 3.71 7.36 -14.96
C SER A 146 3.90 6.32 -13.85
N PRO A 147 5.10 5.72 -13.70
CA PRO A 147 5.33 4.67 -12.71
C PRO A 147 5.25 5.25 -11.29
N THR A 148 4.39 4.67 -10.45
CA THR A 148 4.22 5.07 -9.04
C THR A 148 4.86 4.09 -8.08
N SER A 149 4.95 2.82 -8.45
CA SER A 149 5.66 1.82 -7.65
C SER A 149 6.22 0.69 -8.52
N THR A 150 7.36 0.14 -8.10
CA THR A 150 7.93 -1.08 -8.67
C THR A 150 8.38 -1.97 -7.53
N ARG A 151 8.00 -3.25 -7.56
CA ARG A 151 8.47 -4.26 -6.59
C ARG A 151 8.85 -5.55 -7.27
N ILE A 152 9.67 -6.34 -6.59
CA ILE A 152 10.14 -7.65 -7.06
C ILE A 152 9.59 -8.74 -6.15
N ILE A 153 8.86 -9.68 -6.73
CA ILE A 153 8.43 -10.92 -6.07
C ILE A 153 9.45 -11.99 -6.44
N ARG A 154 10.08 -12.61 -5.43
CA ARG A 154 11.18 -13.55 -5.63
C ARG A 154 10.68 -14.98 -5.81
N ALA A 155 11.36 -15.74 -6.66
CA ALA A 155 11.17 -17.18 -6.81
C ALA A 155 9.71 -17.60 -7.07
N VAL A 156 9.05 -16.93 -8.02
CA VAL A 156 7.70 -17.26 -8.48
C VAL A 156 7.76 -18.51 -9.36
N PRO A 157 7.09 -19.62 -8.97
CA PRO A 157 7.20 -20.89 -9.68
C PRO A 157 6.54 -20.84 -11.07
N ASN A 158 5.35 -20.27 -11.17
CA ASN A 158 4.52 -20.30 -12.39
C ASN A 158 4.64 -18.99 -13.20
N GLY A 159 3.67 -18.74 -14.08
CA GLY A 159 3.49 -17.48 -14.80
C GLY A 159 3.02 -16.33 -13.93
N VAL A 160 2.65 -15.22 -14.57
CA VAL A 160 2.27 -13.97 -13.89
C VAL A 160 0.76 -13.83 -13.65
N ASP A 161 -0.07 -14.78 -14.10
CA ASP A 161 -1.53 -14.66 -14.08
C ASP A 161 -2.09 -14.47 -12.67
N ASP A 162 -1.66 -15.30 -11.71
CA ASP A 162 -2.06 -15.19 -10.30
C ASP A 162 -1.58 -13.87 -9.68
N ILE A 163 -0.43 -13.38 -10.11
CA ILE A 163 0.12 -12.11 -9.64
C ILE A 163 -0.75 -10.97 -10.15
N ILE A 164 -1.05 -10.91 -11.45
CA ILE A 164 -1.95 -9.88 -12.01
C ILE A 164 -3.33 -9.94 -11.35
N ALA A 165 -3.90 -11.13 -11.17
CA ALA A 165 -5.17 -11.32 -10.48
C ALA A 165 -5.11 -10.80 -9.04
N LYS A 166 -4.01 -11.04 -8.31
CA LYS A 166 -3.79 -10.51 -6.96
C LYS A 166 -3.63 -9.00 -6.97
N GLU A 167 -2.73 -8.45 -7.79
CA GLU A 167 -2.47 -7.02 -7.92
C GLU A 167 -3.75 -6.22 -8.22
N SER A 168 -4.62 -6.75 -9.10
CA SER A 168 -5.91 -6.14 -9.43
C SER A 168 -6.86 -5.95 -8.23
N LYS A 169 -6.65 -6.71 -7.15
CA LYS A 169 -7.45 -6.67 -5.92
C LYS A 169 -6.79 -5.87 -4.80
N LEU A 170 -5.49 -5.54 -4.93
CA LEU A 170 -4.75 -4.87 -3.88
C LEU A 170 -5.29 -3.46 -3.61
N PRO A 171 -5.31 -3.04 -2.34
CA PRO A 171 -5.51 -1.65 -1.99
C PRO A 171 -4.30 -0.81 -2.39
N LEU A 172 -4.54 0.39 -2.89
CA LEU A 172 -3.47 1.35 -3.13
C LEU A 172 -3.01 1.93 -1.81
N VAL A 173 -1.69 1.90 -1.58
CA VAL A 173 -1.08 2.46 -0.39
C VAL A 173 -0.18 3.60 -0.84
N GLN A 174 -0.63 4.84 -0.60
CA GLN A 174 0.20 6.02 -0.80
C GLN A 174 0.65 6.53 0.57
N LYS A 175 1.93 6.33 0.89
CA LYS A 175 2.57 7.03 2.00
C LYS A 175 2.71 8.49 1.58
N GLN A 176 1.94 9.39 2.18
CA GLN A 176 2.01 10.82 1.95
C GLN A 176 2.56 11.52 3.20
N SER A 177 3.13 12.71 3.04
CA SER A 177 3.54 13.56 4.17
C SER A 177 2.31 14.01 4.97
N ALA A 178 2.51 14.46 6.21
CA ALA A 178 1.43 14.86 7.14
C ALA A 178 0.54 16.05 6.68
N GLU A 179 0.76 16.57 5.47
CA GLU A 179 0.05 17.71 4.88
C GLU A 179 -1.20 17.33 4.06
N ILE A 180 -1.63 16.05 4.10
CA ILE A 180 -2.82 15.58 3.37
C ILE A 180 -4.04 16.44 3.73
N LEU A 181 -4.71 17.00 2.71
CA LEU A 181 -5.92 17.81 2.84
C LEU A 181 -7.04 17.15 3.69
N GLY A 182 -7.09 15.81 3.72
CA GLY A 182 -8.03 15.02 4.53
C GLY A 182 -7.76 15.04 6.04
N PHE A 183 -6.50 15.22 6.48
CA PHE A 183 -6.13 15.26 7.89
C PHE A 183 -6.68 16.49 8.62
N LYS A 184 -6.96 17.60 7.91
CA LYS A 184 -7.48 18.85 8.50
C LYS A 184 -8.79 18.67 9.30
N LYS A 185 -9.50 17.55 9.11
CA LYS A 185 -10.75 17.22 9.83
C LYS A 185 -10.59 16.14 10.91
N ILE A 186 -9.37 15.66 11.17
CA ILE A 186 -9.06 14.72 12.25
C ILE A 186 -8.37 15.51 13.35
N THR A 187 -8.86 15.41 14.59
CA THR A 187 -8.16 15.94 15.76
C THR A 187 -7.16 14.87 16.25
N PRO A 188 -5.85 15.02 16.00
CA PRO A 188 -4.87 14.02 16.42
C PRO A 188 -4.77 13.93 17.95
N LEU A 189 -4.53 12.71 18.46
CA LEU A 189 -4.38 12.44 19.90
C LEU A 189 -2.98 12.77 20.46
N GLY A 190 -2.17 13.52 19.71
CA GLY A 190 -0.79 13.84 20.06
C GLY A 190 -0.03 14.46 18.89
N LYS A 191 1.30 14.51 18.99
CA LYS A 191 2.18 14.83 17.87
C LYS A 191 2.02 13.76 16.79
N VAL A 192 1.73 14.18 15.56
CA VAL A 192 1.62 13.28 14.42
C VAL A 192 3.00 12.79 14.01
N ILE A 193 3.16 11.47 13.92
CA ILE A 193 4.40 10.80 13.49
C ILE A 193 4.30 10.39 12.03
N SER A 194 3.15 9.87 11.61
CA SER A 194 2.90 9.47 10.23
C SER A 194 1.41 9.56 9.91
N VAL A 195 1.11 9.89 8.66
CA VAL A 195 -0.23 9.78 8.07
C VAL A 195 -0.07 8.98 6.79
N THR A 196 -0.76 7.86 6.66
CA THR A 196 -0.74 7.05 5.44
C THR A 196 -2.14 6.98 4.85
N ARG A 197 -2.29 7.40 3.60
CA ARG A 197 -3.55 7.29 2.86
C ARG A 197 -3.64 5.91 2.24
N VAL A 198 -4.77 5.27 2.41
CA VAL A 198 -5.08 3.95 1.84
C VAL A 198 -6.35 4.09 1.02
N VAL A 199 -6.31 3.62 -0.22
CA VAL A 199 -7.49 3.57 -1.07
C VAL A 199 -7.84 2.10 -1.29
N GLU A 200 -8.87 1.66 -0.58
CA GLU A 200 -9.44 0.33 -0.69
C GLU A 200 -10.58 0.37 -1.71
N LYS A 201 -10.32 -0.05 -2.96
CA LYS A 201 -11.30 0.06 -4.07
C LYS A 201 -11.77 1.50 -4.28
N THR A 202 -12.98 1.85 -3.80
CA THR A 202 -13.57 3.19 -3.80
C THR A 202 -13.52 3.89 -2.44
N ASP A 203 -13.17 3.17 -1.38
CA ASP A 203 -13.18 3.66 -0.01
C ASP A 203 -11.83 4.29 0.34
N GLU A 204 -11.89 5.54 0.77
CA GLU A 204 -10.73 6.26 1.25
C GLU A 204 -10.57 6.03 2.76
N LYS A 205 -9.38 5.59 3.15
CA LYS A 205 -8.99 5.33 4.53
C LYS A 205 -7.69 6.06 4.86
N ILE A 206 -7.48 6.34 6.15
CA ILE A 206 -6.26 6.97 6.64
C ILE A 206 -5.77 6.26 7.90
N LEU A 207 -4.51 5.84 7.91
CA LEU A 207 -3.79 5.44 9.12
C LEU A 207 -3.04 6.64 9.70
N VAL A 208 -3.32 6.98 10.95
CA VAL A 208 -2.62 8.06 11.68
C VAL A 208 -1.88 7.48 12.88
N LEU A 209 -0.58 7.74 12.94
CA LEU A 209 0.27 7.40 14.09
C LEU A 209 0.56 8.68 14.89
N THR A 210 0.29 8.68 16.19
CA THR A 210 0.57 9.82 17.07
C THR A 210 1.27 9.43 18.37
N GLU A 211 2.09 10.35 18.86
CA GLU A 211 2.81 10.25 20.12
C GLU A 211 2.43 11.41 21.04
N LYS A 212 2.12 11.12 22.31
CA LYS A 212 1.79 12.15 23.31
C LYS A 212 2.61 11.96 24.57
N PRO A 213 3.71 12.72 24.74
CA PRO A 213 4.44 12.73 26.00
C PRO A 213 3.67 13.54 27.06
N THR A 214 3.68 13.05 28.29
CA THR A 214 3.20 13.75 29.48
C THR A 214 4.40 14.01 30.39
N LYS A 215 4.52 15.27 30.83
CA LYS A 215 5.61 15.72 31.69
C LYS A 215 5.14 15.92 33.13
N SER A 216 6.01 15.60 34.08
CA SER A 216 5.88 15.98 35.49
C SER A 216 6.10 17.48 35.70
N ALA A 217 5.83 17.95 36.92
CA ALA A 217 6.02 19.34 37.32
C ALA A 217 7.47 19.86 37.13
N ASN A 218 8.47 18.98 37.22
CA ASN A 218 9.88 19.32 36.97
C ASN A 218 10.28 19.22 35.47
N GLY A 219 9.31 19.00 34.57
CA GLY A 219 9.53 18.98 33.12
C GLY A 219 10.04 17.66 32.53
N ARG A 220 10.25 16.62 33.34
CA ARG A 220 10.65 15.28 32.86
C ARG A 220 9.47 14.57 32.20
N ILE A 221 9.73 13.84 31.12
CA ILE A 221 8.74 12.95 30.50
C ILE A 221 8.58 11.70 31.37
N GLU A 222 7.38 11.46 31.90
CA GLU A 222 7.07 10.30 32.75
C GLU A 222 6.16 9.29 32.06
N ARG A 223 5.44 9.73 31.04
CA ARG A 223 4.55 8.88 30.25
C ARG A 223 4.61 9.29 28.79
N ILE A 224 4.55 8.31 27.89
CA ILE A 224 4.39 8.54 26.46
C ILE A 224 3.30 7.59 25.96
N ASP A 225 2.21 8.17 25.45
CA ASP A 225 1.13 7.43 24.82
C ASP A 225 1.39 7.31 23.31
N LEU A 226 1.26 6.09 22.78
CA LEU A 226 1.28 5.76 21.36
C LEU A 226 -0.14 5.46 20.89
N ASN A 227 -0.59 6.13 19.84
CA ASN A 227 -1.88 5.83 19.21
C ASN A 227 -1.70 5.57 17.73
N ALA A 228 -2.18 4.44 17.25
CA ALA A 228 -2.29 4.12 15.83
C ALA A 228 -3.77 3.93 15.48
N THR A 229 -4.34 4.85 14.74
CA THR A 229 -5.78 4.86 14.44
C THR A 229 -6.01 4.75 12.94
N TYR A 230 -6.84 3.78 12.55
CA TYR A 230 -7.29 3.61 11.18
C TYR A 230 -8.69 4.19 11.02
N TYR A 231 -8.82 5.18 10.15
CA TYR A 231 -10.05 5.92 9.92
C TYR A 231 -10.68 5.55 8.58
N GLY A 232 -11.99 5.34 8.59
CA GLY A 232 -12.83 5.32 7.41
C GLY A 232 -13.52 6.65 7.16
N LYS A 233 -13.68 7.00 5.89
CA LYS A 233 -14.45 8.18 5.47
C LYS A 233 -15.95 7.91 5.65
N ALA A 234 -16.62 8.75 6.42
CA ALA A 234 -18.07 8.74 6.65
C ALA A 234 -18.65 10.09 6.20
N GLY A 235 -18.96 10.19 4.90
CA GLY A 235 -19.37 11.45 4.27
C GLY A 235 -18.25 12.49 4.31
N GLN A 236 -18.46 13.59 5.04
CA GLN A 236 -17.45 14.64 5.23
C GLN A 236 -16.59 14.47 6.50
N GLN A 237 -16.85 13.44 7.31
CA GLN A 237 -16.17 13.18 8.59
C GLN A 237 -15.34 11.90 8.52
N TRP A 238 -14.41 11.75 9.46
CA TRP A 238 -13.61 10.55 9.64
C TRP A 238 -14.07 9.82 10.88
N LYS A 239 -14.34 8.52 10.75
CA LYS A 239 -14.71 7.66 11.87
C LYS A 239 -13.60 6.62 12.07
N SER A 240 -13.20 6.40 13.32
CA SER A 240 -12.26 5.32 13.64
C SER A 240 -12.91 3.97 13.33
N ASP A 241 -12.28 3.21 12.45
CA ASP A 241 -12.62 1.80 12.23
C ASP A 241 -12.00 0.96 13.35
N TRP A 242 -10.73 1.24 13.68
CA TRP A 242 -10.06 0.68 14.85
C TRP A 242 -8.88 1.54 15.31
N ALA A 243 -8.45 1.31 16.55
CA ALA A 243 -7.27 1.94 17.12
C ALA A 243 -6.42 0.93 17.90
N ILE A 244 -5.11 1.14 17.91
CA ILE A 244 -4.16 0.53 18.84
C ILE A 244 -3.65 1.64 19.73
N ASN A 245 -3.92 1.52 21.02
CA ASN A 245 -3.43 2.43 22.04
C ASN A 245 -2.51 1.65 22.98
N ASP A 246 -1.31 2.16 23.20
CA ASP A 246 -0.36 1.63 24.15
C ASP A 246 0.42 2.77 24.79
N PHE A 247 1.08 2.54 25.90
CA PHE A 247 1.83 3.58 26.57
C PHE A 247 2.96 3.00 27.42
N VAL A 248 3.98 3.82 27.64
CA VAL A 248 4.91 3.62 28.75
C VAL A 248 4.58 4.63 29.83
N ASN A 249 4.58 4.19 31.09
CA ASN A 249 4.42 5.05 32.26
C ASN A 249 5.52 4.69 33.26
N CYS A 250 6.58 5.49 33.30
CA CYS A 250 7.81 5.22 34.05
C CYS A 250 8.18 6.43 34.91
N PRO A 251 7.35 6.79 35.92
CA PRO A 251 7.70 7.85 36.83
C PRO A 251 8.96 7.46 37.60
N GLY A 252 9.90 8.39 37.72
CA GLY A 252 11.16 8.18 38.43
C GLY A 252 12.34 7.84 37.52
N LEU A 253 12.11 7.38 36.29
CA LEU A 253 13.16 6.91 35.38
C LEU A 253 13.01 7.46 33.96
N ASP A 254 13.85 7.01 33.03
CA ASP A 254 13.78 7.40 31.63
C ASP A 254 12.64 6.65 30.92
N SER A 255 11.80 7.42 30.22
CA SER A 255 10.68 6.92 29.43
C SER A 255 10.95 7.14 27.94
N LYS A 256 10.82 6.10 27.13
CA LYS A 256 10.80 6.21 25.67
C LYS A 256 9.69 5.34 25.10
N ALA A 257 8.94 5.88 24.15
CA ALA A 257 8.03 5.13 23.33
C ALA A 257 8.11 5.70 21.92
N SER A 258 8.20 4.84 20.92
CA SER A 258 8.29 5.30 19.54
C SER A 258 7.78 4.24 18.56
N PHE A 259 7.11 4.69 17.51
CA PHE A 259 6.83 3.83 16.35
C PHE A 259 8.11 3.53 15.56
N PHE A 260 8.06 2.47 14.74
CA PHE A 260 8.98 2.24 13.62
C PHE A 260 8.22 2.52 12.31
N PRO A 261 8.16 3.78 11.82
CA PRO A 261 7.34 4.15 10.66
C PRO A 261 7.75 3.43 9.37
N ASP A 262 9.05 3.16 9.21
CA ASP A 262 9.57 2.43 8.05
C ASP A 262 9.16 0.95 8.06
N ALA A 263 8.98 0.38 9.25
CA ALA A 263 8.47 -0.97 9.45
C ALA A 263 6.94 -1.04 9.50
N THR A 264 6.25 0.09 9.35
CA THR A 264 4.79 0.13 9.20
C THR A 264 4.44 -0.13 7.74
N THR A 265 3.69 -1.21 7.51
CA THR A 265 3.31 -1.67 6.16
C THR A 265 1.80 -1.83 6.07
N ILE A 266 1.27 -1.61 4.87
CA ILE A 266 -0.11 -1.88 4.52
C ILE A 266 -0.03 -2.72 3.27
N THR A 267 -0.46 -3.97 3.36
CA THR A 267 -0.22 -5.01 2.34
C THR A 267 -1.40 -5.96 2.32
N ASP A 268 -1.59 -6.69 1.23
CA ASP A 268 -2.49 -7.87 1.18
C ASP A 268 -1.61 -9.12 1.13
N ILE A 269 -1.25 -9.61 2.30
CA ILE A 269 -0.33 -10.72 2.55
C ILE A 269 -0.94 -12.01 2.02
N ASP A 270 -2.22 -12.28 2.29
CA ASP A 270 -2.88 -13.54 1.95
C ASP A 270 -3.64 -13.53 0.61
N ALA A 271 -3.64 -12.40 -0.11
CA ALA A 271 -4.30 -12.21 -1.41
C ALA A 271 -5.83 -12.21 -1.37
N ASP A 272 -6.45 -11.95 -0.22
CA ASP A 272 -7.90 -11.98 -0.08
C ASP A 272 -8.59 -10.65 -0.49
N GLY A 273 -7.80 -9.63 -0.86
CA GLY A 273 -8.27 -8.31 -1.26
C GLY A 273 -8.60 -7.38 -0.10
N LYS A 274 -8.28 -7.76 1.15
CA LYS A 274 -8.33 -6.87 2.32
C LYS A 274 -6.90 -6.44 2.69
N PRO A 275 -6.72 -5.22 3.25
CA PRO A 275 -5.43 -4.82 3.76
C PRO A 275 -5.14 -5.43 5.14
N GLU A 276 -3.97 -6.06 5.25
CA GLU A 276 -3.27 -6.29 6.50
C GLU A 276 -2.33 -5.11 6.81
N ILE A 277 -2.64 -4.42 7.90
CA ILE A 277 -1.91 -3.25 8.38
C ILE A 277 -0.98 -3.70 9.51
N THR A 278 0.33 -3.62 9.26
CA THR A 278 1.37 -3.95 10.23
C THR A 278 1.89 -2.69 10.88
N ILE A 279 1.87 -2.64 12.22
CA ILE A 279 2.37 -1.54 13.03
C ILE A 279 3.42 -2.11 13.99
N ALA A 280 4.63 -1.56 13.95
CA ALA A 280 5.71 -1.89 14.86
C ALA A 280 6.05 -0.70 15.75
N TYR A 281 6.29 -0.94 17.03
CA TYR A 281 6.73 0.08 17.98
C TYR A 281 7.53 -0.54 19.13
N GLN A 282 8.19 0.33 19.88
CA GLN A 282 8.92 -0.02 21.09
C GLN A 282 8.52 0.86 22.27
N LEU A 283 8.66 0.30 23.47
CA LEU A 283 8.45 0.95 24.76
C LEU A 283 9.65 0.67 25.67
N PHE A 284 10.16 1.67 26.36
CA PHE A 284 11.29 1.57 27.27
C PHE A 284 11.01 2.35 28.55
N CYS A 285 11.27 1.69 29.68
CA CYS A 285 11.19 2.21 31.03
C CYS A 285 12.39 1.65 31.79
N GLY A 286 13.40 2.49 32.07
CA GLY A 286 14.65 2.03 32.63
C GLY A 286 15.58 3.16 33.03
N GLY A 287 16.65 2.82 33.75
CA GLY A 287 17.66 3.78 34.22
C GLY A 287 19.06 3.48 33.67
N GLY A 288 19.21 2.49 32.79
CA GLY A 288 20.51 2.06 32.30
C GLY A 288 20.45 1.30 30.96
N VAL A 289 20.93 0.06 30.98
CA VAL A 289 21.03 -0.79 29.78
C VAL A 289 20.04 -1.94 29.89
N GLU A 290 18.76 -1.61 29.74
CA GLU A 290 17.66 -2.57 29.67
C GLU A 290 17.10 -2.66 28.24
N PRO A 291 16.68 -3.86 27.81
CA PRO A 291 15.94 -4.01 26.56
C PRO A 291 14.65 -3.20 26.53
N SER A 292 14.28 -2.70 25.36
CA SER A 292 12.96 -2.13 25.12
C SER A 292 11.95 -3.24 24.83
N THR A 293 10.73 -3.13 25.33
CA THR A 293 9.62 -3.97 24.84
C THR A 293 9.33 -3.63 23.38
N VAL A 294 9.27 -4.63 22.51
CA VAL A 294 8.91 -4.49 21.09
C VAL A 294 7.60 -5.22 20.83
N LYS A 295 6.73 -4.57 20.04
CA LYS A 295 5.48 -5.18 19.57
C LYS A 295 5.37 -4.94 18.07
N VAL A 296 5.17 -6.02 17.32
CA VAL A 296 4.82 -6.00 15.89
C VAL A 296 3.39 -6.53 15.79
N ILE A 297 2.45 -5.69 15.40
CA ILE A 297 1.01 -5.99 15.40
C ILE A 297 0.47 -5.92 13.96
N LEU A 298 -0.27 -6.95 13.56
CA LEU A 298 -1.05 -7.00 12.33
C LEU A 298 -2.53 -6.75 12.62
N ARG A 299 -3.19 -5.94 11.80
CA ARG A 299 -4.64 -5.74 11.80
C ARG A 299 -5.19 -6.04 10.43
N GLN A 300 -6.25 -6.86 10.37
CA GLN A 300 -7.08 -7.06 9.18
C GLN A 300 -8.53 -6.96 9.64
N GLY A 301 -9.17 -5.82 9.36
CA GLY A 301 -10.46 -5.48 9.97
C GLY A 301 -10.40 -5.58 11.51
N ASP A 302 -11.25 -6.41 12.10
CA ASP A 302 -11.32 -6.64 13.54
C ASP A 302 -10.28 -7.63 14.08
N THR A 303 -9.68 -8.43 13.20
CA THR A 303 -8.68 -9.43 13.59
C THR A 303 -7.36 -8.76 13.95
N LYS A 304 -6.69 -9.29 14.99
CA LYS A 304 -5.40 -8.81 15.46
C LYS A 304 -4.45 -9.97 15.72
N TYR A 305 -3.26 -9.91 15.15
CA TYR A 305 -2.15 -10.81 15.48
C TYR A 305 -0.95 -9.99 15.92
N ALA A 306 -0.07 -10.56 16.74
CA ALA A 306 1.16 -9.89 17.12
C ALA A 306 2.31 -10.85 17.42
N ILE A 307 3.52 -10.30 17.32
CA ILE A 307 4.72 -10.81 17.98
C ILE A 307 5.12 -9.79 19.03
N ARG A 308 5.35 -10.24 20.27
CA ARG A 308 5.76 -9.39 21.41
C ARG A 308 7.02 -9.93 22.05
N GLY A 309 7.87 -9.04 22.54
CA GLY A 309 9.12 -9.44 23.20
C GLY A 309 9.99 -8.25 23.50
N GLU A 310 11.30 -8.45 23.49
CA GLU A 310 12.30 -7.45 23.83
C GLU A 310 13.27 -7.17 22.69
N THR A 311 13.84 -5.96 22.65
CA THR A 311 15.00 -5.69 21.81
C THR A 311 16.16 -6.59 22.22
N MET A 312 17.03 -6.87 21.25
CA MET A 312 18.33 -7.47 21.50
C MET A 312 19.36 -6.36 21.57
N ILE A 313 19.97 -6.20 22.74
CA ILE A 313 21.11 -5.30 22.95
C ILE A 313 22.39 -6.09 22.73
N ARG A 314 23.30 -5.54 21.92
CA ARG A 314 24.64 -6.09 21.67
C ARG A 314 25.70 -5.11 22.14
N LEU A 315 26.48 -5.50 23.14
CA LEU A 315 27.62 -4.73 23.62
C LEU A 315 28.94 -5.44 23.24
N PRO A 316 29.99 -4.70 22.83
CA PRO A 316 31.27 -5.31 22.50
C PRO A 316 31.83 -6.14 23.66
N GLY A 317 32.18 -7.40 23.37
CA GLY A 317 32.78 -8.32 24.36
C GLY A 317 31.82 -8.86 25.42
N GLN A 318 30.52 -8.62 25.30
CA GLN A 318 29.50 -9.14 26.23
C GLN A 318 28.47 -10.02 25.52
N ALA A 319 27.80 -10.89 26.28
CA ALA A 319 26.66 -11.62 25.78
C ALA A 319 25.51 -10.66 25.44
N ALA A 320 24.72 -11.00 24.41
CA ALA A 320 23.54 -10.22 24.07
C ALA A 320 22.50 -10.28 25.20
N ILE A 321 21.82 -9.15 25.44
CA ILE A 321 20.78 -9.01 26.46
C ILE A 321 19.42 -8.86 25.76
N GLY A 322 18.40 -9.55 26.27
CA GLY A 322 17.04 -9.52 25.70
C GLY A 322 16.92 -10.34 24.41
N GLY A 323 16.03 -9.90 23.52
CA GLY A 323 15.76 -10.56 22.25
C GLY A 323 14.78 -11.73 22.33
N ASN A 324 14.14 -11.94 23.47
CA ASN A 324 13.03 -12.88 23.58
C ASN A 324 11.85 -12.41 22.71
N ARG A 325 11.05 -13.35 22.21
CA ARG A 325 9.82 -13.05 21.48
C ARG A 325 8.81 -14.18 21.58
N THR A 326 7.54 -13.81 21.55
CA THR A 326 6.41 -14.73 21.61
C THR A 326 5.36 -14.29 20.57
N PRO A 327 5.12 -15.11 19.52
CA PRO A 327 3.97 -14.94 18.63
C PRO A 327 2.65 -15.23 19.36
N ASP A 328 1.58 -14.55 18.97
CA ASP A 328 0.23 -14.86 19.44
C ASP A 328 -0.18 -16.30 19.04
N PRO A 329 -0.89 -17.07 19.89
CA PRO A 329 -1.29 -18.44 19.56
C PRO A 329 -2.12 -18.56 18.28
N GLY A 330 -2.95 -17.56 17.97
CA GLY A 330 -3.70 -17.49 16.72
C GLY A 330 -2.82 -17.36 15.48
N LEU A 331 -1.63 -16.75 15.62
CA LEU A 331 -0.67 -16.59 14.52
C LEU A 331 0.06 -17.91 14.19
N LEU A 332 0.10 -18.85 15.13
CA LEU A 332 0.73 -20.17 14.96
C LEU A 332 -0.18 -21.19 14.24
N GLN A 333 -1.42 -20.82 13.92
CA GLN A 333 -2.34 -21.68 13.19
C GLN A 333 -1.88 -21.88 11.74
N PRO A 334 -2.07 -23.07 11.12
CA PRO A 334 -1.66 -23.32 9.74
C PRO A 334 -2.23 -22.32 8.71
N ALA A 335 -3.45 -21.82 8.95
CA ALA A 335 -4.07 -20.81 8.10
C ALA A 335 -3.32 -19.45 8.07
N ASN A 336 -2.52 -19.16 9.09
CA ASN A 336 -1.87 -17.86 9.29
C ASN A 336 -0.36 -17.88 9.03
N VAL A 337 0.16 -18.93 8.37
CA VAL A 337 1.60 -19.07 8.09
C VAL A 337 2.16 -17.89 7.30
N ALA A 338 1.39 -17.33 6.36
CA ALA A 338 1.79 -16.15 5.59
C ALA A 338 1.94 -14.90 6.51
N PHE A 339 0.98 -14.70 7.43
CA PHE A 339 1.05 -13.64 8.43
C PHE A 339 2.22 -13.84 9.39
N LEU A 340 2.44 -15.06 9.88
CA LEU A 340 3.58 -15.35 10.76
C LEU A 340 4.90 -14.98 10.09
N LYS A 341 5.13 -15.46 8.86
CA LYS A 341 6.33 -15.18 8.08
C LYS A 341 6.54 -13.67 7.85
N HIS A 342 5.47 -12.95 7.56
CA HIS A 342 5.52 -11.48 7.41
C HIS A 342 5.93 -10.79 8.71
N LEU A 343 5.27 -11.11 9.84
CA LEU A 343 5.56 -10.47 11.13
C LEU A 343 6.97 -10.81 11.62
N GLU A 344 7.47 -12.01 11.33
CA GLU A 344 8.86 -12.39 11.60
C GLU A 344 9.86 -11.59 10.78
N SER A 345 9.57 -11.36 9.49
CA SER A 345 10.39 -10.50 8.65
C SER A 345 10.44 -9.07 9.20
N VAL A 346 9.29 -8.52 9.62
CA VAL A 346 9.23 -7.18 10.23
C VAL A 346 9.97 -7.15 11.57
N TRP A 347 9.76 -8.15 12.42
CA TRP A 347 10.47 -8.30 13.70
C TRP A 347 11.99 -8.26 13.50
N ASN A 348 12.50 -9.07 12.57
CA ASN A 348 13.93 -9.16 12.27
C ASN A 348 14.54 -7.82 11.81
N GLY A 349 13.72 -6.92 11.25
CA GLY A 349 14.14 -5.58 10.86
C GLY A 349 14.22 -4.57 12.00
N VAL A 350 13.55 -4.81 13.14
CA VAL A 350 13.39 -3.79 14.21
C VAL A 350 13.92 -4.21 15.59
N TYR A 351 14.10 -5.51 15.84
CA TYR A 351 14.38 -6.00 17.20
C TYR A 351 15.83 -5.76 17.68
N VAL A 352 16.79 -5.46 16.79
CA VAL A 352 18.17 -5.20 17.20
C VAL A 352 18.33 -3.73 17.54
N GLU A 353 18.68 -3.44 18.79
CA GLU A 353 19.00 -2.09 19.21
C GLU A 353 20.48 -1.82 18.91
N LYS A 354 20.73 -0.98 17.90
CA LYS A 354 22.09 -0.47 17.62
C LYS A 354 22.31 0.73 18.52
N ARG A 355 23.10 0.56 19.58
CA ARG A 355 23.57 1.66 20.44
C ARG A 355 24.92 2.18 19.99
#